data_AF-A0A6G9CX64-F1
#
_entry.id   AF-A0A6G9CX64-F1
#
_cell.length_a   1.000
_cell.length_b   1.000
_cell.length_c   1.000
_cell.angle_alpha   90.00
_cell.angle_beta   90.00
_cell.angle_gamma   90.00
#
_symmetry.space_group_name_H-M   'P 1'
#
loop_
_entity.id
_entity.type
_entity.pdbx_description
1 polymer ?
#
loop_
_entity_poly.entity_id
_entity_poly.type
_entity_poly.pdbx_seq_one_letter_code
_entity_poly.pdbx_strand_id
1 'polypeptide(L)'
;MLHGLWSPGSGLKLWVDGHEGAGTDDPRDPVSAVLHRKFRHRVNVAMPPVPGGPLQSEYAAVALAPPDAVDLLLRFKADDQRIAGDLHFLVHVARGIDRWVRAGRVVPALTRAEGSWWPRWQLSVGERQRAWIGELVVAMPPVQRAVGSPRATIEDITNELTDPIVRRALGDSHPVVQTPLWQGRVVRGRFRRRVGTSGRGTRRMGVDVHRRRAGLGSAADRA
;
A
#
# COMPACT_ATOMS: atom_id res chain seq x y z
N MET A 1 17.86 -14.27 -5.58
CA MET A 1 17.21 -13.11 -6.25
C MET A 1 16.49 -12.25 -5.22
N LEU A 2 16.40 -10.94 -5.48
CA LEU A 2 15.66 -10.01 -4.63
C LEU A 2 14.20 -9.93 -5.07
N HIS A 3 13.28 -10.22 -4.15
CA HIS A 3 11.84 -10.16 -4.36
C HIS A 3 11.24 -8.93 -3.69
N GLY A 4 10.06 -8.53 -4.16
CA GLY A 4 9.32 -7.37 -3.69
C GLY A 4 7.83 -7.63 -3.53
N LEU A 5 7.28 -7.12 -2.44
CA LEU A 5 5.85 -7.14 -2.16
C LEU A 5 5.41 -5.80 -1.60
N TRP A 6 4.47 -5.15 -2.26
CA TRP A 6 3.78 -4.01 -1.69
C TRP A 6 2.72 -4.48 -0.69
N SER A 7 2.74 -3.90 0.50
CA SER A 7 1.76 -4.19 1.55
C SER A 7 1.06 -2.89 1.92
N PRO A 8 -0.24 -2.72 1.60
CA PRO A 8 -0.98 -1.51 1.94
C PRO A 8 -0.83 -1.12 3.41
N GLY A 9 -0.55 0.16 3.65
CA GLY A 9 -0.26 0.70 4.98
C GLY A 9 1.07 0.26 5.62
N SER A 10 1.90 -0.57 4.97
CA SER A 10 3.23 -0.95 5.46
C SER A 10 4.36 -0.59 4.48
N GLY A 11 4.03 -0.34 3.21
CA GLY A 11 5.00 0.01 2.16
C GLY A 11 5.58 -1.21 1.46
N LEU A 12 6.80 -1.05 0.93
CA LEU A 12 7.50 -2.07 0.15
C LEU A 12 8.26 -3.02 1.09
N LYS A 13 7.96 -4.31 0.99
CA LYS A 13 8.70 -5.38 1.69
C LYS A 13 9.60 -6.10 0.69
N LEU A 14 10.84 -6.36 1.09
CA LEU A 14 11.88 -6.94 0.26
C LEU A 14 12.50 -8.14 0.99
N TRP A 15 12.66 -9.26 0.30
CA TRP A 15 13.34 -10.44 0.81
C TRP A 15 14.18 -11.08 -0.29
N VAL A 16 15.08 -11.98 0.12
CA VAL A 16 15.97 -12.68 -0.79
C VAL A 16 15.60 -14.16 -0.79
N ASP A 17 15.53 -14.74 -1.99
CA ASP A 17 15.45 -16.19 -2.18
C ASP A 17 16.75 -16.67 -2.87
N GLY A 18 17.55 -17.49 -2.20
CA GLY A 18 18.91 -17.86 -2.62
C GLY A 18 19.94 -16.73 -2.38
N HIS A 19 21.00 -17.01 -1.62
CA HIS A 19 21.77 -15.99 -0.90
C HIS A 19 23.23 -15.76 -1.34
N GLU A 20 23.80 -16.50 -2.28
CA GLU A 20 25.23 -16.36 -2.56
C GLU A 20 25.52 -15.44 -3.76
N GLY A 21 26.23 -14.32 -3.50
CA GLY A 21 26.87 -13.50 -4.53
C GLY A 21 26.02 -12.47 -5.29
N ALA A 22 24.76 -12.21 -4.90
CA ALA A 22 23.90 -11.28 -5.63
C ALA A 22 24.26 -9.79 -5.45
N GLY A 23 25.03 -9.45 -4.41
CA GLY A 23 25.50 -8.09 -4.13
C GLY A 23 26.83 -7.77 -4.79
N THR A 24 27.06 -6.48 -5.00
CA THR A 24 28.35 -5.91 -5.38
C THR A 24 28.89 -5.07 -4.22
N ASP A 25 30.18 -4.76 -4.20
CA ASP A 25 30.76 -3.86 -3.20
C ASP A 25 30.39 -2.38 -3.41
N ASP A 26 29.69 -2.03 -4.50
CA ASP A 26 29.24 -0.67 -4.76
C ASP A 26 28.00 -0.30 -3.92
N PRO A 27 28.07 0.67 -2.99
CA PRO A 27 26.91 1.14 -2.23
C PRO A 27 25.85 1.87 -3.10
N ARG A 28 26.21 2.26 -4.33
CA ARG A 28 25.29 2.84 -5.32
C ARG A 28 24.51 1.76 -6.07
N ASP A 29 24.85 0.49 -5.89
CA ASP A 29 24.05 -0.61 -6.41
C ASP A 29 22.76 -0.81 -5.58
N PRO A 30 21.57 -0.78 -6.21
CA PRO A 30 20.30 -0.86 -5.48
C PRO A 30 20.06 -2.21 -4.80
N VAL A 31 20.56 -3.33 -5.35
CA VAL A 31 20.46 -4.64 -4.69
C VAL A 31 21.31 -4.64 -3.42
N SER A 32 22.56 -4.21 -3.55
CA SER A 32 23.52 -4.13 -2.44
C SER A 32 23.02 -3.20 -1.33
N ALA A 33 22.41 -2.07 -1.67
CA ALA A 33 21.80 -1.15 -0.70
C ALA A 33 20.69 -1.80 0.15
N VAL A 34 20.00 -2.82 -0.37
CA VAL A 34 19.02 -3.61 0.40
C VAL A 34 19.71 -4.68 1.24
N LEU A 35 20.68 -5.40 0.67
CA LEU A 35 21.40 -6.48 1.36
C LEU A 35 22.17 -6.00 2.60
N HIS A 36 22.67 -4.77 2.60
CA HIS A 36 23.34 -4.16 3.76
C HIS A 36 22.38 -3.77 4.90
N ARG A 37 21.06 -3.86 4.71
CA ARG A 37 20.07 -3.54 5.76
C ARG A 37 19.80 -4.76 6.65
N LYS A 38 19.36 -4.50 7.88
CA LYS A 38 18.90 -5.56 8.79
C LYS A 38 17.48 -5.99 8.44
N PHE A 39 17.30 -7.30 8.21
CA PHE A 39 16.02 -7.93 7.87
C PHE A 39 15.16 -8.14 9.13
N ARG A 40 14.54 -7.05 9.60
CA ARG A 40 13.78 -7.02 10.88
C ARG A 40 12.30 -7.37 10.74
N HIS A 41 11.80 -7.45 9.53
CA HIS A 41 10.40 -7.75 9.25
C HIS A 41 10.24 -9.17 8.75
N ARG A 42 8.99 -9.62 8.67
CA ARG A 42 8.65 -10.90 8.08
C ARG A 42 7.54 -10.74 7.05
N VAL A 43 7.60 -11.55 6.00
CA VAL A 43 6.61 -11.62 4.93
C VAL A 43 6.14 -13.06 4.81
N ASN A 44 4.82 -13.25 4.85
CA ASN A 44 4.20 -14.51 4.46
C ASN A 44 3.86 -14.42 2.97
N VAL A 45 4.45 -15.32 2.20
CA VAL A 45 4.25 -15.42 0.75
C VAL A 45 3.39 -16.65 0.49
N ALA A 46 2.29 -16.44 -0.23
CA ALA A 46 1.48 -17.54 -0.72
C ALA A 46 2.27 -18.33 -1.77
N MET A 47 2.39 -19.63 -1.55
CA MET A 47 3.06 -20.52 -2.48
C MET A 47 2.04 -21.16 -3.43
N PRO A 48 2.45 -21.48 -4.67
CA PRO A 48 1.66 -22.36 -5.53
C PRO A 48 1.35 -23.68 -4.80
N PRO A 49 0.11 -24.22 -4.89
CA PRO A 49 -0.22 -25.49 -4.28
C PRO A 49 0.60 -26.61 -4.91
N VAL A 50 1.51 -27.20 -4.14
CA VAL A 50 2.28 -28.39 -4.53
C VAL A 50 1.96 -29.52 -3.55
N PRO A 51 1.74 -30.77 -4.00
CA PRO A 51 1.44 -31.89 -3.11
C PRO A 51 2.49 -32.04 -2.00
N GLY A 52 2.07 -31.95 -0.75
CA GLY A 52 2.95 -32.06 0.43
C GLY A 52 3.79 -30.82 0.75
N GLY A 53 3.72 -29.75 -0.05
CA GLY A 53 4.45 -28.51 0.23
C GLY A 53 3.64 -27.47 1.02
N PRO A 54 4.31 -26.47 1.60
CA PRO A 54 3.66 -25.45 2.40
C PRO A 54 2.81 -24.51 1.54
N LEU A 55 1.59 -24.20 1.98
CA LEU A 55 0.70 -23.23 1.32
C LEU A 55 1.17 -21.77 1.49
N GLN A 56 2.01 -21.53 2.49
CA GLN A 56 2.60 -20.23 2.82
C GLN A 56 4.04 -20.44 3.26
N SER A 57 4.95 -19.57 2.82
CA SER A 57 6.34 -19.53 3.29
C SER A 57 6.64 -18.20 3.94
N GLU A 58 7.32 -18.23 5.08
CA GLU A 58 7.70 -17.02 5.82
C GLU A 58 9.16 -16.66 5.54
N TYR A 59 9.40 -15.43 5.09
CA TYR A 59 10.73 -14.91 4.78
C TYR A 59 11.10 -13.74 5.69
N ALA A 60 12.37 -13.68 6.10
CA ALA A 60 12.93 -12.47 6.69
C ALA A 60 12.97 -11.36 5.63
N ALA A 61 12.56 -10.16 6.01
CA ALA A 61 12.36 -9.06 5.08
C ALA A 61 12.85 -7.71 5.62
N VAL A 62 13.19 -6.82 4.69
CA VAL A 62 13.34 -5.37 4.91
C VAL A 62 12.03 -4.71 4.53
N ALA A 63 11.55 -3.75 5.33
CA ALA A 63 10.42 -2.91 4.96
C ALA A 63 10.89 -1.47 4.71
N LEU A 64 10.43 -0.89 3.61
CA LEU A 64 10.70 0.48 3.20
C LEU A 64 9.41 1.29 3.18
N ALA A 65 9.46 2.47 3.79
CA ALA A 65 8.38 3.44 3.68
C ALA A 65 8.27 3.93 2.22
N PRO A 66 7.12 4.50 1.80
CA PRO A 66 6.91 4.92 0.41
C PRO A 66 8.03 5.81 -0.18
N PRO A 67 8.58 6.82 0.53
CA PRO A 67 9.70 7.61 0.00
C PRO A 67 10.96 6.78 -0.26
N ASP A 68 11.37 5.95 0.71
CA ASP A 68 12.53 5.05 0.56
C ASP A 68 12.32 4.03 -0.57
N ALA A 69 11.08 3.56 -0.74
CA ALA A 69 10.70 2.65 -1.81
C ALA A 69 10.83 3.32 -3.19
N VAL A 70 10.40 4.58 -3.35
CA VAL A 70 10.60 5.34 -4.59
C VAL A 70 12.08 5.47 -4.93
N ASP A 71 12.89 5.89 -3.96
CA ASP A 71 14.32 6.08 -4.17
C ASP A 71 15.01 4.79 -4.60
N LEU A 72 14.59 3.65 -4.06
CA LEU A 72 15.10 2.35 -4.47
C LEU A 72 14.55 1.91 -5.85
N LEU A 73 13.23 1.91 -6.04
CA LEU A 73 12.59 1.36 -7.25
C LEU A 73 13.01 2.10 -8.52
N LEU A 74 13.22 3.42 -8.43
CA LEU A 74 13.66 4.22 -9.58
C LEU A 74 15.16 4.06 -9.89
N ARG A 75 15.96 3.45 -9.00
CA ARG A 75 17.39 3.15 -9.23
C ARG A 75 17.62 1.83 -9.96
N PHE A 76 16.70 0.88 -9.90
CA PHE A 76 16.84 -0.38 -10.63
C PHE A 76 16.87 -0.14 -12.13
N LYS A 77 17.64 -0.96 -12.86
CA LYS A 77 17.58 -1.06 -14.33
C LYS A 77 16.42 -1.96 -14.75
N ALA A 78 15.93 -1.79 -15.97
CA ALA A 78 14.75 -2.54 -16.46
C ALA A 78 15.04 -4.04 -16.64
N ASP A 79 16.30 -4.38 -16.85
CA ASP A 79 16.83 -5.68 -17.23
C ASP A 79 17.69 -6.31 -16.13
N ASP A 80 17.62 -5.77 -14.90
CA ASP A 80 18.41 -6.27 -13.78
C ASP A 80 18.03 -7.72 -13.46
N GLN A 81 18.93 -8.65 -13.77
CA GLN A 81 18.70 -10.10 -13.60
C GLN A 81 18.72 -10.55 -12.14
N ARG A 82 19.08 -9.67 -11.20
CA ARG A 82 19.17 -10.01 -9.77
C ARG A 82 17.84 -9.84 -9.05
N ILE A 83 16.88 -9.13 -9.65
CA ILE A 83 15.55 -8.92 -9.09
C ILE A 83 14.52 -9.85 -9.75
N ALA A 84 13.59 -10.34 -8.94
CA ALA A 84 12.53 -11.23 -9.40
C ALA A 84 11.45 -10.49 -10.18
N GLY A 85 10.62 -11.26 -10.91
CA GLY A 85 9.52 -10.72 -11.72
C GLY A 85 8.53 -9.87 -10.92
N ASP A 86 8.33 -10.19 -9.64
CA ASP A 86 7.48 -9.41 -8.73
C ASP A 86 8.03 -8.00 -8.44
N LEU A 87 9.34 -7.89 -8.19
CA LEU A 87 10.00 -6.61 -8.00
C LEU A 87 10.11 -5.83 -9.32
N HIS A 88 10.37 -6.52 -10.44
CA HIS A 88 10.32 -5.92 -11.79
C HIS A 88 8.96 -5.27 -12.07
N PHE A 89 7.85 -5.91 -11.68
CA PHE A 89 6.52 -5.33 -11.79
C PHE A 89 6.40 -4.03 -10.97
N LEU A 90 6.88 -4.01 -9.72
CA LEU A 90 6.83 -2.80 -8.89
C LEU A 90 7.72 -1.68 -9.43
N VAL A 91 8.89 -2.01 -10.00
CA VAL A 91 9.74 -1.06 -10.73
C VAL A 91 9.00 -0.49 -11.94
N HIS A 92 8.30 -1.33 -12.70
CA HIS A 92 7.47 -0.89 -13.83
C HIS A 92 6.38 0.09 -13.39
N VAL A 93 5.67 -0.22 -12.29
CA VAL A 93 4.62 0.66 -11.74
C VAL A 93 5.23 2.01 -11.32
N ALA A 94 6.30 2.02 -10.54
CA ALA A 94 6.95 3.25 -10.07
C ALA A 94 7.40 4.15 -11.24
N ARG A 95 8.01 3.55 -12.28
CA ARG A 95 8.39 4.29 -13.49
C ARG A 95 7.19 4.76 -14.30
N GLY A 96 6.09 4.03 -14.30
CA GLY A 96 4.82 4.47 -14.89
C GLY A 96 4.30 5.74 -14.21
N ILE A 97 4.30 5.77 -12.88
CA ILE A 97 3.94 6.95 -12.09
C ILE A 97 4.89 8.11 -12.43
N ASP A 98 6.22 7.88 -12.46
CA ASP A 98 7.20 8.90 -12.84
C ASP A 98 6.93 9.50 -14.23
N ARG A 99 6.55 8.68 -15.22
CA ARG A 99 6.16 9.18 -16.55
C ARG A 99 4.90 10.08 -16.49
N TRP A 100 3.89 9.70 -15.72
CA TRP A 100 2.69 10.53 -15.53
C TRP A 100 3.02 11.85 -14.83
N VAL A 101 3.86 11.81 -13.81
CA VAL A 101 4.36 12.98 -13.08
C VAL A 101 5.11 13.93 -14.02
N ARG A 102 6.06 13.41 -14.81
CA ARG A 102 6.82 14.20 -15.79
C ARG A 102 5.93 14.80 -16.89
N ALA A 103 4.80 14.17 -17.18
CA ALA A 103 3.78 14.69 -18.09
C ALA A 103 2.85 15.74 -17.44
N GLY A 104 3.11 16.16 -16.20
CA GLY A 104 2.30 17.13 -15.46
C GLY A 104 0.91 16.63 -15.08
N ARG A 105 0.69 15.30 -15.07
CA ARG A 105 -0.61 14.69 -14.77
C ARG A 105 -0.80 14.45 -13.27
N VAL A 106 -0.57 15.49 -12.49
CA VAL A 106 -0.72 15.49 -11.03
C VAL A 106 -1.47 16.72 -10.55
N VAL A 107 -2.19 16.54 -9.46
CA VAL A 107 -2.93 17.61 -8.78
C VAL A 107 -2.64 17.58 -7.28
N PRO A 108 -2.64 18.74 -6.60
CA PRO A 108 -2.63 18.77 -5.14
C PRO A 108 -3.98 18.27 -4.62
N ALA A 109 -3.94 17.50 -3.54
CA ALA A 109 -5.10 16.97 -2.85
C ALA A 109 -4.90 17.04 -1.33
N LEU A 110 -5.98 17.29 -0.60
CA LEU A 110 -5.97 17.25 0.87
C LEU A 110 -6.33 15.85 1.34
N THR A 111 -5.44 15.22 2.09
CA THR A 111 -5.68 13.94 2.76
C THR A 111 -5.77 14.12 4.27
N ARG A 112 -6.60 13.32 4.93
CA ARG A 112 -6.70 13.34 6.38
C ARG A 112 -5.83 12.24 6.98
N ALA A 113 -4.85 12.62 7.79
CA ALA A 113 -3.98 11.71 8.52
C ALA A 113 -3.71 12.25 9.93
N GLU A 114 -3.75 11.36 10.93
CA GLU A 114 -3.46 11.70 12.33
C GLU A 114 -4.32 12.86 12.86
N GLY A 115 -5.60 12.87 12.49
CA GLY A 115 -6.56 13.92 12.90
C GLY A 115 -6.43 15.25 12.15
N SER A 116 -5.38 15.43 11.34
CA SER A 116 -5.08 16.68 10.62
C SER A 116 -5.21 16.51 9.10
N TRP A 117 -5.37 17.63 8.39
CA TRP A 117 -5.37 17.68 6.92
C TRP A 117 -3.97 17.98 6.41
N TRP A 118 -3.53 17.21 5.42
CA TRP A 118 -2.19 17.30 4.85
C TRP A 118 -2.30 17.40 3.32
N PRO A 119 -1.61 18.35 2.68
CA PRO A 119 -1.52 18.37 1.23
C PRO A 119 -0.60 17.26 0.73
N ARG A 120 -1.06 16.53 -0.28
CA ARG A 120 -0.30 15.53 -1.02
C ARG A 120 -0.54 15.66 -2.50
N TRP A 121 0.41 15.21 -3.31
CA TRP A 121 0.19 15.06 -4.74
C TRP A 121 -0.49 13.73 -5.07
N GLN A 122 -1.42 13.78 -6.02
CA GLN A 122 -2.10 12.61 -6.56
C GLN A 122 -2.11 12.67 -8.08
N LEU A 123 -2.16 11.52 -8.75
CA LEU A 123 -2.32 11.47 -10.20
C LEU A 123 -3.69 12.03 -10.59
N SER A 124 -3.72 12.84 -11.65
CA SER A 124 -4.95 13.43 -12.17
C SER A 124 -5.81 12.37 -12.86
N VAL A 125 -6.96 12.04 -12.27
CA VAL A 125 -7.84 10.97 -12.78
C VAL A 125 -8.33 11.27 -14.20
N GLY A 126 -8.03 10.37 -15.13
CA GLY A 126 -8.52 10.42 -16.51
C GLY A 126 -8.72 9.02 -17.10
N GLU A 127 -9.37 8.94 -18.27
CA GLU A 127 -9.65 7.67 -18.94
C GLU A 127 -8.38 6.83 -19.18
N ARG A 128 -7.35 7.47 -19.74
CA ARG A 128 -6.05 6.82 -19.99
C ARG A 128 -5.38 6.30 -18.71
N GLN A 129 -5.53 7.01 -17.59
CA GLN A 129 -5.01 6.53 -16.30
C GLN A 129 -5.81 5.32 -15.80
N ARG A 130 -7.14 5.33 -15.94
CA ARG A 130 -7.97 4.18 -15.55
C ARG A 130 -7.66 2.94 -16.39
N ALA A 131 -7.44 3.10 -17.70
CA ALA A 131 -7.01 2.04 -18.58
C ALA A 131 -5.65 1.47 -18.14
N TRP A 132 -4.67 2.33 -17.91
CA TRP A 132 -3.34 1.94 -17.40
C TRP A 132 -3.41 1.19 -16.06
N ILE A 133 -4.25 1.65 -15.11
CA ILE A 133 -4.49 0.91 -13.85
C ILE A 133 -5.08 -0.47 -14.12
N GLY A 134 -6.01 -0.59 -15.07
CA GLY A 134 -6.60 -1.87 -15.49
C GLY A 134 -5.55 -2.85 -16.02
N GLU A 135 -4.65 -2.37 -16.88
CA GLU A 135 -3.53 -3.15 -17.41
C GLU A 135 -2.61 -3.65 -16.28
N LEU A 136 -2.28 -2.80 -15.32
CA LEU A 136 -1.47 -3.18 -14.15
C LEU A 136 -2.15 -4.24 -13.28
N VAL A 137 -3.47 -4.18 -13.12
CA VAL A 137 -4.24 -5.19 -12.39
C VAL A 137 -4.16 -6.55 -13.07
N VAL A 138 -4.28 -6.60 -14.39
CA VAL A 138 -4.17 -7.85 -15.17
C VAL A 138 -2.74 -8.41 -15.09
N ALA A 139 -1.73 -7.55 -15.24
CA ALA A 139 -0.32 -7.92 -15.20
C ALA A 139 0.22 -8.24 -13.79
N MET A 140 -0.58 -8.08 -12.74
CA MET A 140 -0.13 -8.21 -11.36
C MET A 140 0.46 -9.61 -11.07
N PRO A 141 1.67 -9.72 -10.48
CA PRO A 141 2.27 -10.99 -10.10
C PRO A 141 1.45 -11.77 -9.05
N PRO A 142 1.47 -13.11 -9.03
CA PRO A 142 0.73 -13.93 -8.07
C PRO A 142 1.01 -13.58 -6.60
N VAL A 143 2.28 -13.33 -6.23
CA VAL A 143 2.67 -12.94 -4.87
C VAL A 143 1.98 -11.64 -4.43
N GLN A 144 1.84 -10.68 -5.35
CA GLN A 144 1.17 -9.42 -5.07
C GLN A 144 -0.36 -9.59 -4.97
N ARG A 145 -0.95 -10.46 -5.80
CA ARG A 145 -2.38 -10.78 -5.78
C ARG A 145 -2.83 -11.44 -4.46
N ALA A 146 -1.93 -12.13 -3.76
CA ALA A 146 -2.26 -12.83 -2.51
C ALA A 146 -2.53 -11.89 -1.31
N VAL A 147 -2.16 -10.61 -1.38
CA VAL A 147 -2.28 -9.66 -0.26
C VAL A 147 -3.70 -9.12 -0.09
N GLY A 148 -4.49 -9.05 -1.17
CA GLY A 148 -5.84 -8.49 -1.14
C GLY A 148 -6.38 -8.20 -2.53
N SER A 149 -7.33 -7.26 -2.61
CA SER A 149 -7.89 -6.84 -3.91
C SER A 149 -6.78 -6.28 -4.81
N PRO A 150 -6.55 -6.85 -6.01
CA PRO A 150 -5.54 -6.36 -6.94
C PRO A 150 -5.76 -4.89 -7.30
N ARG A 151 -7.00 -4.50 -7.56
CA ARG A 151 -7.34 -3.12 -7.90
C ARG A 151 -7.05 -2.16 -6.75
N ALA A 152 -7.52 -2.49 -5.53
CA ALA A 152 -7.26 -1.65 -4.36
C ALA A 152 -5.76 -1.53 -4.06
N THR A 153 -5.00 -2.59 -4.32
CA THR A 153 -3.53 -2.59 -4.15
C THR A 153 -2.84 -1.64 -5.14
N ILE A 154 -3.22 -1.66 -6.42
CA ILE A 154 -2.65 -0.71 -7.40
C ILE A 154 -3.03 0.73 -7.08
N GLU A 155 -4.28 0.96 -6.65
CA GLU A 155 -4.72 2.30 -6.24
C GLU A 155 -3.95 2.79 -5.00
N ASP A 156 -3.71 1.91 -4.01
CA ASP A 156 -2.88 2.21 -2.84
C ASP A 156 -1.42 2.51 -3.22
N ILE A 157 -0.78 1.66 -4.05
CA ILE A 157 0.58 1.91 -4.58
C ILE A 157 0.64 3.27 -5.27
N THR A 158 -0.31 3.54 -6.16
CA THR A 158 -0.34 4.79 -6.92
C THR A 158 -0.48 5.99 -6.00
N ASN A 159 -1.39 5.92 -5.03
CA ASN A 159 -1.61 7.00 -4.06
C ASN A 159 -0.39 7.24 -3.16
N GLU A 160 0.27 6.17 -2.69
CA GLU A 160 1.39 6.30 -1.77
C GLU A 160 2.69 6.71 -2.45
N LEU A 161 2.93 6.28 -3.70
CA LEU A 161 4.17 6.59 -4.42
C LEU A 161 4.12 7.92 -5.20
N THR A 162 2.92 8.44 -5.53
CA THR A 162 2.84 9.68 -6.33
C THR A 162 3.47 10.88 -5.64
N ASP A 163 3.10 11.16 -4.38
CA ASP A 163 3.64 12.29 -3.62
C ASP A 163 5.19 12.29 -3.54
N PRO A 164 5.85 11.19 -3.10
CA PRO A 164 7.31 11.16 -3.09
C PRO A 164 7.95 11.27 -4.48
N ILE A 165 7.34 10.71 -5.54
CA ILE A 165 7.85 10.87 -6.91
C ILE A 165 7.76 12.33 -7.37
N VAL A 166 6.65 13.02 -7.11
CA VAL A 166 6.50 14.45 -7.45
C VAL A 166 7.53 15.28 -6.70
N ARG A 167 7.68 15.08 -5.38
CA ARG A 167 8.67 15.82 -4.58
C ARG A 167 10.10 15.59 -5.08
N ARG A 168 10.42 14.35 -5.44
CA ARG A 168 11.71 14.01 -6.06
C ARG A 168 11.91 14.71 -7.41
N ALA A 169 10.88 14.78 -8.25
CA ALA A 169 10.94 15.41 -9.57
C ALA A 169 11.09 16.94 -9.50
N LEU A 170 10.46 17.58 -8.52
CA LEU A 170 10.60 19.02 -8.25
C LEU A 170 11.98 19.37 -7.67
N GLY A 171 12.68 18.40 -7.08
CA GLY A 171 13.94 18.60 -6.37
C GLY A 171 13.82 19.52 -5.16
N ASP A 172 14.96 19.83 -4.53
CA ASP A 172 15.05 20.87 -3.49
C ASP A 172 15.04 22.30 -4.08
N SER A 173 14.95 22.43 -5.41
CA SER A 173 15.20 23.68 -6.16
C SER A 173 13.98 24.54 -6.41
N HIS A 174 12.78 24.08 -6.05
CA HIS A 174 11.70 25.05 -5.87
C HIS A 174 11.92 25.73 -4.51
N PRO A 175 12.10 27.06 -4.45
CA PRO A 175 11.56 27.78 -3.31
C PRO A 175 10.08 27.48 -3.37
N VAL A 176 9.66 26.40 -2.71
CA VAL A 176 8.27 26.24 -2.29
C VAL A 176 7.95 27.60 -1.72
N VAL A 177 7.08 28.35 -2.38
CA VAL A 177 6.54 29.60 -1.85
C VAL A 177 6.30 29.28 -0.39
N GLN A 178 7.06 29.94 0.49
CA GLN A 178 7.30 29.55 1.87
C GLN A 178 6.03 29.81 2.69
N THR A 179 4.92 29.17 2.31
CA THR A 179 3.64 29.22 2.98
C THR A 179 3.57 28.03 3.92
N PRO A 180 3.14 28.23 5.18
CA PRO A 180 3.11 27.20 6.22
C PRO A 180 2.37 25.91 5.84
N LEU A 181 1.49 25.95 4.84
CA LEU A 181 0.68 24.83 4.39
C LEU A 181 1.52 23.68 3.77
N TRP A 182 2.71 23.97 3.23
CA TRP A 182 3.51 22.99 2.49
C TRP A 182 4.63 22.31 3.32
N GLN A 183 4.86 22.74 4.57
CA GLN A 183 5.96 22.30 5.45
C GLN A 183 5.62 21.14 6.40
N GLY A 184 4.71 20.23 6.04
CA GLY A 184 4.50 19.02 6.83
C GLY A 184 5.73 18.10 6.83
N ARG A 185 6.76 18.41 7.65
CA ARG A 185 7.89 17.53 7.95
C ARG A 185 7.33 16.30 8.66
N VAL A 186 7.57 15.13 8.08
CA VAL A 186 7.32 13.84 8.71
C VAL A 186 8.21 13.74 9.95
N VAL A 187 7.64 13.97 11.14
CA VAL A 187 8.17 13.39 12.37
C VAL A 187 7.82 11.91 12.30
N ARG A 188 8.85 11.07 12.42
CA ARG A 188 8.80 9.62 12.22
C ARG A 188 7.84 8.95 13.23
N GLY A 189 6.56 8.90 12.91
CA GLY A 189 5.52 8.20 13.65
C GLY A 189 5.41 6.74 13.22
N ARG A 190 5.49 5.81 14.18
CA ARG A 190 5.28 4.37 13.96
C ARG A 190 3.87 4.14 13.39
N PHE A 191 3.79 3.79 12.11
CA PHE A 191 2.52 3.47 11.46
C PHE A 191 2.02 2.10 11.95
N ARG A 192 0.98 2.11 12.80
CA ARG A 192 0.14 0.94 13.09
C ARG A 192 -1.29 1.28 12.70
N ARG A 193 -1.70 0.94 11.48
CA ARG A 193 -3.13 0.85 11.15
C ARG A 193 -3.71 -0.34 11.92
N ARG A 194 -4.59 -0.05 12.88
CA ARG A 194 -5.38 -1.07 13.57
C ARG A 194 -6.45 -1.55 12.59
N VAL A 195 -6.29 -2.77 12.06
CA VAL A 195 -7.34 -3.43 11.26
C VAL A 195 -8.49 -3.74 12.23
N GLY A 196 -9.65 -3.11 12.00
CA GLY A 196 -10.86 -3.42 12.76
C GLY A 196 -11.35 -4.81 12.39
N THR A 197 -11.25 -5.75 13.32
CA THR A 197 -11.87 -7.07 13.22
C THR A 197 -13.37 -6.92 13.43
N SER A 198 -14.18 -7.04 12.37
CA SER A 198 -15.62 -7.19 12.50
C SER A 198 -15.95 -8.61 12.97
N GLY A 199 -16.05 -8.79 14.28
CA GLY A 199 -16.62 -10.01 14.87
C GLY A 199 -18.15 -10.00 14.72
N ARG A 200 -18.69 -10.81 13.79
CA ARG A 200 -20.10 -11.21 13.81
C ARG A 200 -20.33 -12.11 15.03
N GLY A 201 -20.89 -11.54 16.09
CA GLY A 201 -21.46 -12.29 17.20
C GLY A 201 -22.96 -12.45 16.98
N THR A 202 -23.39 -13.60 16.45
CA THR A 202 -24.76 -14.07 16.58
C THR A 202 -25.02 -14.45 18.03
N ARG A 203 -25.89 -13.71 18.73
CA ARG A 203 -26.51 -14.19 19.98
C ARG A 203 -28.02 -14.12 19.88
N ARG A 204 -28.58 -15.30 20.14
CA ARG A 204 -29.99 -15.67 20.22
C ARG A 204 -30.78 -14.67 21.08
N MET A 205 -31.85 -14.12 20.52
CA MET A 205 -32.98 -13.60 21.30
C MET A 205 -33.87 -14.79 21.66
N GLY A 206 -34.06 -15.01 22.95
CA GLY A 206 -35.12 -15.86 23.47
C GLY A 206 -35.61 -15.23 24.76
N VAL A 207 -36.73 -14.52 24.69
CA VAL A 207 -37.70 -14.42 25.78
C VAL A 207 -39.07 -14.25 25.14
N ASP A 208 -39.86 -15.33 25.21
CA ASP A 208 -41.29 -15.32 25.06
C ASP A 208 -41.92 -14.60 26.27
N VAL A 209 -42.76 -13.59 26.00
CA VAL A 209 -43.89 -13.26 26.87
C VAL A 209 -45.09 -12.98 25.96
N HIS A 210 -46.06 -13.88 26.03
CA HIS A 210 -47.28 -13.86 25.23
C HIS A 210 -48.39 -13.07 25.95
N ARG A 211 -48.90 -12.03 25.25
CA ARG A 211 -50.29 -11.54 25.12
C ARG A 211 -51.26 -11.53 26.33
N ARG A 212 -51.94 -10.40 26.48
CA ARG A 212 -53.42 -10.17 26.32
C ARG A 212 -53.67 -8.64 26.37
N ARG A 213 -54.04 -7.96 25.26
CA ARG A 213 -55.33 -7.75 24.57
C ARG A 213 -56.34 -6.80 25.26
N ALA A 214 -56.78 -5.85 24.44
CA ALA A 214 -58.08 -5.15 24.37
C ALA A 214 -58.27 -3.87 25.20
N GLY A 215 -58.71 -2.81 24.51
CA GLY A 215 -59.12 -1.51 25.06
C GLY A 215 -60.64 -1.36 25.19
N LEU A 216 -61.09 -0.09 25.13
CA LEU A 216 -62.42 0.48 25.45
C LEU A 216 -62.59 0.73 26.96
N GLY A 217 -63.11 1.84 27.49
CA GLY A 217 -63.70 3.06 26.96
C GLY A 217 -64.51 3.72 28.08
N SER A 218 -64.49 5.05 28.13
CA SER A 218 -65.54 5.99 28.60
C SER A 218 -66.31 5.76 29.93
N ALA A 219 -66.14 6.75 30.82
CA ALA A 219 -67.14 7.50 31.60
C ALA A 219 -68.30 6.76 32.30
N ALA A 220 -68.31 6.89 33.62
CA ALA A 220 -69.51 6.85 34.44
C ALA A 220 -69.65 8.23 35.13
N ASP A 221 -70.68 8.98 34.76
CA ASP A 221 -71.39 9.85 35.71
C ASP A 221 -72.82 10.12 35.21
N ARG A 222 -73.79 9.63 35.97
CA ARG A 222 -75.22 9.96 35.94
C ARG A 222 -75.74 9.69 37.35
N ALA A 223 -76.00 10.75 38.10
CA ALA A 223 -77.22 11.03 38.86
C ALA A 223 -76.95 12.18 39.82
#